data_AF-A0A2S2CT05-F1
#
_entry.id   AF-A0A2S2CT05-F1
#
_cell.length_a   1.000
_cell.length_b   1.000
_cell.length_c   1.000
_cell.angle_alpha   90.00
_cell.angle_beta   90.00
_cell.angle_gamma   90.00
#
_symmetry.space_group_name_H-M   'P 1'
#
loop_
_entity.id
_entity.type
_entity.pdbx_description
1 polymer ?
#
loop_
_entity_poly.entity_id
_entity_poly.type
_entity_poly.pdbx_seq_one_letter_code
_entity_poly.pdbx_strand_id
1 'polypeptide(L)'
;MTDRPRSSHSAARSPARALTAVAVALCVALAAGTADARAGSSSSSGSRGSKTYSAPPPTNTAPSTAAPMERSMAPAQQPGMQRPTAPTQAPAQSGGFFRGGGFMSGLMGGLIGAGIGAMLFGGGFFDGLGSFAGILGFLLQVLLIVFLVRLAIRFFRNRSGQPAGAMGGAGPAYAGGPATLNRDPADVRYNPLGGGPLGGGPLGGSGPGGAPGQPRDELGVQPADFDAFERLLGQVQAAYGQEDLNALRQLATPEMVSYFAGDLAQNSSRGIVNRVSDPRLLQGDLAEAWREGAMEYATVAMRFSIIDTMVERATGRVVEGDPSRPVEVTELWTFARSRGGNWLLSAIQQTR
;
A
#
# COMPACT_ATOMS: atom_id res chain seq x y z
N MET A 1 -56.89 27.29 58.16
CA MET A 1 -56.68 27.91 56.83
C MET A 1 -55.17 28.03 56.65
N THR A 2 -54.63 27.21 55.76
CA THR A 2 -53.20 26.98 55.51
C THR A 2 -52.60 28.05 54.61
N ASP A 3 -51.41 28.55 54.92
CA ASP A 3 -50.58 29.20 53.91
C ASP A 3 -49.10 28.88 54.13
N ARG A 4 -48.47 28.26 53.13
CA ARG A 4 -47.03 28.00 53.04
C ARG A 4 -46.55 28.58 51.71
N PRO A 5 -45.47 29.38 51.68
CA PRO A 5 -44.94 29.89 50.42
C PRO A 5 -44.22 28.78 49.64
N ARG A 6 -44.53 28.66 48.35
CA ARG A 6 -43.82 27.78 47.40
C ARG A 6 -42.49 28.42 47.02
N SER A 7 -41.39 27.74 47.30
CA SER A 7 -40.06 28.08 46.80
C SER A 7 -39.90 27.61 45.35
N SER A 8 -39.67 28.55 44.44
CA SER A 8 -39.30 28.27 43.04
C SER A 8 -37.83 27.85 42.97
N HIS A 9 -37.56 26.57 42.75
CA HIS A 9 -36.22 26.09 42.40
C HIS A 9 -35.95 26.36 40.91
N SER A 10 -35.13 27.38 40.63
CA SER A 10 -34.51 27.55 39.31
C SER A 10 -33.43 26.47 39.15
N ALA A 11 -33.68 25.52 38.24
CA ALA A 11 -32.72 24.48 37.90
C ALA A 11 -31.54 25.09 37.13
N ALA A 12 -30.47 25.43 37.85
CA ALA A 12 -29.20 25.82 37.25
C ALA A 12 -28.69 24.66 36.38
N ARG A 13 -28.70 24.84 35.06
CA ARG A 13 -28.09 23.90 34.12
C ARG A 13 -26.58 23.94 34.32
N SER A 14 -26.01 22.90 34.92
CA SER A 14 -24.57 22.80 35.19
C SER A 14 -23.74 22.99 33.91
N PRO A 15 -22.77 23.93 33.88
CA PRO A 15 -21.93 24.23 32.72
C PRO A 15 -21.07 23.04 32.28
N ALA A 16 -20.87 22.06 33.17
CA ALA A 16 -20.17 20.81 32.87
C ALA A 16 -20.81 20.03 31.72
N ARG A 17 -22.16 19.98 31.62
CA ARG A 17 -22.85 19.25 30.55
C ARG A 17 -22.70 19.93 29.19
N ALA A 18 -22.61 21.26 29.17
CA ALA A 18 -22.38 22.02 27.95
C ALA A 18 -20.94 21.83 27.43
N LEU A 19 -19.96 21.82 28.33
CA LEU A 19 -18.55 21.55 27.99
C LEU A 19 -18.33 20.12 27.46
N THR A 20 -18.98 19.10 28.05
CA THR A 20 -18.89 17.73 27.53
C THR A 20 -19.56 17.60 26.16
N ALA A 21 -20.70 18.25 25.93
CA ALA A 21 -21.37 18.23 24.63
C ALA A 21 -20.54 18.90 23.53
N VAL A 22 -19.89 20.03 23.84
CA VAL A 22 -18.99 20.72 22.91
C VAL A 22 -17.73 19.89 22.65
N ALA A 23 -17.15 19.26 23.68
CA ALA A 23 -15.98 18.40 23.51
C ALA A 23 -16.30 17.16 22.65
N VAL A 24 -17.46 16.52 22.85
CA VAL A 24 -17.92 15.40 22.01
C VAL A 24 -18.18 15.86 20.58
N ALA A 25 -18.84 17.01 20.38
CA ALA A 25 -19.08 17.57 19.06
C ALA A 25 -17.76 17.93 18.33
N LEU A 26 -16.77 18.44 19.05
CA LEU A 26 -15.46 18.77 18.51
C LEU A 26 -14.66 17.49 18.17
N CYS A 27 -14.74 16.45 19.00
CA CYS A 27 -14.13 15.15 18.72
C CYS A 27 -14.76 14.45 17.51
N VAL A 28 -16.08 14.59 17.31
CA VAL A 28 -16.77 14.07 16.11
C VAL A 28 -16.40 14.90 14.87
N ALA A 29 -16.30 16.22 14.98
CA ALA A 29 -15.92 17.09 13.88
C ALA A 29 -14.45 16.89 13.44
N LEU A 30 -13.55 16.56 14.38
CA LEU A 30 -12.14 16.26 14.11
C LEU A 30 -11.91 14.81 13.65
N ALA A 31 -12.90 13.93 13.81
CA ALA A 31 -12.90 12.55 13.31
C ALA A 31 -13.54 12.41 11.92
N ALA A 32 -14.11 13.48 11.34
CA ALA A 32 -14.49 13.55 9.92
C ALA A 32 -13.25 13.65 9.00
N GLY A 33 -12.20 12.90 9.32
CA GLY A 33 -11.08 12.66 8.43
C GLY A 33 -11.56 11.88 7.23
N THR A 34 -11.05 12.27 6.06
CA THR A 34 -11.18 11.64 4.73
C THR A 34 -12.08 10.40 4.72
N ALA A 35 -13.38 10.63 4.48
CA ALA A 35 -14.34 9.56 4.26
C ALA A 35 -13.87 8.73 3.06
N ASP A 36 -13.38 7.53 3.33
CA ASP A 36 -12.85 6.62 2.32
C ASP A 36 -13.63 5.31 2.45
N ALA A 37 -14.88 5.31 1.95
CA ALA A 37 -15.76 4.16 2.04
C ALA A 37 -16.29 3.63 0.69
N ARG A 38 -16.23 4.44 -0.38
CA ARG A 38 -16.67 4.16 -1.75
C ARG A 38 -16.05 2.89 -2.36
N ALA A 39 -16.61 2.42 -3.48
CA ALA A 39 -16.03 1.27 -4.18
C ALA A 39 -14.57 1.56 -4.56
N GLY A 40 -13.64 0.82 -3.96
CA GLY A 40 -12.19 1.01 -4.12
C GLY A 40 -11.45 1.64 -2.92
N SER A 41 -12.16 2.17 -1.92
CA SER A 41 -11.57 2.99 -0.86
C SER A 41 -10.64 2.27 0.12
N SER A 42 -10.81 0.95 0.30
CA SER A 42 -10.11 0.21 1.34
C SER A 42 -8.63 -0.02 1.01
N SER A 43 -8.33 -0.22 -0.27
CA SER A 43 -6.98 -0.42 -0.82
C SER A 43 -7.06 -0.62 -2.33
N SER A 44 -5.91 -0.57 -3.00
CA SER A 44 -5.82 -1.03 -4.39
C SER A 44 -6.23 -2.51 -4.47
N SER A 45 -7.18 -2.86 -5.34
CA SER A 45 -7.79 -4.19 -5.42
C SER A 45 -8.01 -4.65 -6.86
N GLY A 46 -8.08 -5.97 -7.06
CA GLY A 46 -8.31 -6.58 -8.37
C GLY A 46 -7.06 -6.99 -9.12
N SER A 47 -7.21 -7.16 -10.43
CA SER A 47 -6.14 -7.58 -11.33
C SER A 47 -6.15 -6.80 -12.64
N ARG A 48 -4.94 -6.44 -13.07
CA ARG A 48 -4.62 -5.81 -14.35
C ARG A 48 -3.92 -6.82 -15.26
N GLY A 49 -4.32 -8.10 -15.20
CA GLY A 49 -3.64 -9.17 -15.92
C GLY A 49 -2.15 -9.26 -15.58
N SER A 50 -1.31 -9.40 -16.60
CA SER A 50 0.15 -9.42 -16.48
C SER A 50 0.76 -8.11 -15.94
N LYS A 51 0.05 -6.98 -16.05
CA LYS A 51 0.50 -5.66 -15.57
C LYS A 51 0.13 -5.34 -14.12
N THR A 52 -0.45 -6.30 -13.39
CA THR A 52 -0.86 -6.11 -11.98
C THR A 52 0.31 -5.64 -11.10
N TYR A 53 1.50 -6.23 -11.30
CA TYR A 53 2.70 -5.95 -10.50
C TYR A 53 3.57 -4.79 -11.03
N SER A 54 3.12 -4.10 -12.09
CA SER A 54 3.80 -2.92 -12.64
C SER A 54 2.99 -1.66 -12.37
N ALA A 55 3.68 -0.57 -12.05
CA ALA A 55 3.04 0.73 -11.91
C ALA A 55 2.53 1.24 -13.27
N PRO A 56 1.28 1.73 -13.36
CA PRO A 56 0.78 2.35 -14.57
C PRO A 56 1.55 3.64 -14.91
N PRO A 57 1.63 4.01 -16.21
CA PRO A 57 2.08 5.33 -16.65
C PRO A 57 1.36 6.48 -15.92
N PRO A 58 2.05 7.57 -15.55
CA PRO A 58 1.40 8.77 -15.04
C PRO A 58 0.59 9.45 -16.16
N THR A 59 -0.47 10.15 -15.77
CA THR A 59 -1.35 10.92 -16.68
C THR A 59 -1.50 12.36 -16.18
N ASN A 60 -2.18 13.22 -16.94
CA ASN A 60 -2.48 14.57 -16.45
C ASN A 60 -3.49 14.55 -15.28
N THR A 61 -4.41 13.58 -15.30
CA THR A 61 -5.40 13.36 -14.24
C THR A 61 -4.77 12.78 -12.97
N ALA A 62 -3.81 11.88 -13.12
CA ALA A 62 -3.03 11.26 -12.04
C ALA A 62 -1.52 11.40 -12.29
N PRO A 63 -0.92 12.55 -11.95
CA PRO A 63 0.50 12.84 -12.22
C PRO A 63 1.44 12.08 -11.26
N SER A 64 0.97 11.72 -10.06
CA SER A 64 1.69 10.83 -9.16
C SER A 64 1.56 9.38 -9.65
N THR A 65 2.68 8.69 -9.81
CA THR A 65 2.67 7.26 -10.16
C THR A 65 2.03 6.47 -9.03
N ALA A 66 0.91 5.81 -9.30
CA ALA A 66 0.29 4.89 -8.36
C ALA A 66 1.24 3.72 -8.04
N ALA A 67 1.14 3.19 -6.81
CA ALA A 67 1.92 2.04 -6.41
C ALA A 67 1.53 0.80 -7.26
N PRO A 68 2.49 -0.10 -7.56
CA PRO A 68 2.16 -1.42 -8.08
C PRO A 68 1.15 -2.14 -7.16
N MET A 69 0.31 -2.99 -7.73
CA MET A 69 -0.67 -3.77 -6.98
C MET A 69 -0.15 -5.16 -6.67
N GLU A 70 -0.55 -5.69 -5.52
CA GLU A 70 -0.44 -7.12 -5.23
C GLU A 70 -1.82 -7.77 -5.43
N ARG A 71 -1.85 -8.90 -6.14
CA ARG A 71 -3.09 -9.66 -6.34
C ARG A 71 -3.31 -10.58 -5.15
N SER A 72 -4.21 -10.22 -4.23
CA SER A 72 -4.37 -10.93 -2.96
C SER A 72 -5.35 -12.11 -3.00
N MET A 73 -6.19 -12.23 -4.04
CA MET A 73 -7.23 -13.28 -4.14
C MET A 73 -6.98 -14.41 -5.15
N ALA A 74 -5.85 -14.41 -5.87
CA ALA A 74 -5.44 -15.55 -6.69
C ALA A 74 -4.37 -16.38 -5.96
N PRO A 75 -4.32 -17.72 -6.13
CA PRO A 75 -3.15 -18.50 -5.70
C PRO A 75 -1.92 -17.89 -6.36
N ALA A 76 -0.93 -17.48 -5.55
CA ALA A 76 0.30 -16.89 -6.03
C ALA A 76 0.96 -17.83 -7.05
N GLN A 77 0.89 -17.49 -8.34
CA GLN A 77 1.85 -18.02 -9.30
C GLN A 77 3.15 -17.26 -9.07
N GLN A 78 4.03 -17.85 -8.27
CA GLN A 78 5.40 -17.37 -8.09
C GLN A 78 6.06 -17.20 -9.47
N PRO A 79 6.50 -15.98 -9.83
CA PRO A 79 7.30 -15.78 -11.02
C PRO A 79 8.70 -16.35 -10.77
N GLY A 80 9.07 -17.38 -11.52
CA GLY A 80 10.44 -17.86 -11.61
C GLY A 80 10.79 -19.05 -10.71
N MET A 81 10.26 -20.23 -11.04
CA MET A 81 11.00 -21.46 -10.81
C MET A 81 11.44 -21.98 -12.17
N GLN A 82 12.73 -21.82 -12.47
CA GLN A 82 13.38 -22.41 -13.63
C GLN A 82 13.12 -23.92 -13.62
N ARG A 83 12.47 -24.37 -14.68
CA ARG A 83 12.23 -25.76 -15.03
C ARG A 83 13.57 -26.49 -15.07
N PRO A 84 13.82 -27.52 -14.23
CA PRO A 84 14.99 -28.36 -14.42
C PRO A 84 14.81 -29.13 -15.72
N THR A 85 15.64 -28.80 -16.70
CA THR A 85 15.83 -29.56 -17.92
C THR A 85 16.23 -30.99 -17.56
N ALA A 86 15.53 -31.97 -18.14
CA ALA A 86 15.88 -33.37 -18.05
C ALA A 86 17.33 -33.57 -18.52
N PRO A 87 18.19 -34.29 -17.76
CA PRO A 87 19.55 -34.55 -18.20
C PRO A 87 19.57 -35.74 -19.16
N THR A 88 20.03 -35.46 -20.38
CA THR A 88 20.46 -36.44 -21.36
C THR A 88 21.70 -37.18 -20.83
N GLN A 89 21.69 -38.50 -20.94
CA GLN A 89 22.77 -39.38 -20.51
C GLN A 89 24.00 -39.26 -21.42
N ALA A 90 25.19 -39.12 -20.83
CA ALA A 90 26.47 -39.60 -21.35
C ALA A 90 27.53 -39.65 -20.22
N PRO A 91 28.57 -40.53 -20.28
CA PRO A 91 29.11 -41.19 -19.09
C PRO A 91 30.45 -40.66 -18.53
N ALA A 92 30.64 -40.95 -17.23
CA ALA A 92 31.86 -41.28 -16.46
C ALA A 92 33.14 -40.41 -16.54
N GLN A 93 33.60 -39.89 -15.37
CA GLN A 93 34.97 -40.08 -14.88
C GLN A 93 35.20 -39.61 -13.42
N SER A 94 35.63 -40.57 -12.58
CA SER A 94 36.63 -40.52 -11.48
C SER A 94 36.62 -39.44 -10.37
N GLY A 95 36.32 -39.89 -9.14
CA GLY A 95 37.31 -39.92 -8.04
C GLY A 95 37.30 -38.81 -6.98
N GLY A 96 37.10 -39.19 -5.69
CA GLY A 96 37.49 -38.33 -4.56
C GLY A 96 36.77 -38.55 -3.22
N PHE A 97 36.85 -39.75 -2.63
CA PHE A 97 36.50 -40.04 -1.23
C PHE A 97 37.64 -39.51 -0.32
N PHE A 98 37.32 -38.98 0.87
CA PHE A 98 38.24 -38.58 1.97
C PHE A 98 38.97 -37.21 1.91
N ARG A 99 38.31 -36.13 2.36
CA ARG A 99 38.85 -35.11 3.31
C ARG A 99 37.66 -34.38 3.95
N GLY A 100 37.09 -34.69 5.12
CA GLY A 100 37.64 -35.26 6.35
C GLY A 100 37.80 -34.14 7.40
N GLY A 101 36.91 -34.08 8.40
CA GLY A 101 37.10 -33.35 9.66
C GLY A 101 35.98 -32.35 9.99
N GLY A 102 34.96 -32.64 10.79
CA GLY A 102 34.88 -33.59 11.92
C GLY A 102 34.68 -32.89 13.28
N PHE A 103 34.68 -31.55 13.34
CA PHE A 103 34.44 -30.80 14.58
C PHE A 103 33.07 -30.08 14.59
N MET A 104 32.66 -29.54 13.44
CA MET A 104 31.40 -28.79 13.31
C MET A 104 30.15 -29.69 13.22
N SER A 105 30.32 -30.92 12.73
CA SER A 105 29.26 -31.95 12.70
C SER A 105 28.93 -32.48 14.11
N GLY A 106 29.92 -32.59 14.99
CA GLY A 106 29.72 -33.03 16.37
C GLY A 106 28.92 -32.03 17.23
N LEU A 107 29.08 -30.73 16.99
CA LEU A 107 28.34 -29.68 17.69
C LEU A 107 26.86 -29.60 17.26
N MET A 108 26.58 -29.78 15.97
CA MET A 108 25.20 -29.84 15.44
C MET A 108 24.50 -31.14 15.89
N GLY A 109 25.23 -32.25 15.92
CA GLY A 109 24.72 -33.53 16.44
C GLY A 109 24.43 -33.50 17.95
N GLY A 110 25.25 -32.78 18.74
CA GLY A 110 25.07 -32.64 20.18
C GLY A 110 23.81 -31.88 20.60
N LEU A 111 23.41 -30.84 19.86
CA LEU A 111 22.18 -30.06 20.13
C LEU A 111 20.91 -30.82 19.76
N ILE A 112 20.92 -31.59 18.67
CA ILE A 112 19.77 -32.40 18.25
C ILE A 112 19.63 -33.62 19.17
N GLY A 113 20.75 -34.23 19.59
CA GLY A 113 20.75 -35.35 20.55
C GLY A 113 20.29 -34.94 21.96
N ALA A 114 20.75 -33.79 22.47
CA ALA A 114 20.35 -33.30 23.79
C ALA A 114 18.89 -32.80 23.82
N GLY A 115 18.40 -32.20 22.72
CA GLY A 115 17.03 -31.68 22.63
C GLY A 115 15.97 -32.78 22.59
N ILE A 116 16.23 -33.89 21.91
CA ILE A 116 15.26 -35.00 21.78
C ILE A 116 15.42 -36.00 22.94
N GLY A 117 16.66 -36.21 23.44
CA GLY A 117 16.91 -37.00 24.64
C GLY A 117 16.22 -36.44 25.89
N ALA A 118 16.16 -35.10 26.02
CA ALA A 118 15.46 -34.42 27.12
C ALA A 118 13.93 -34.54 27.04
N MET A 119 13.35 -34.74 25.86
CA MET A 119 11.91 -34.98 25.70
C MET A 119 11.53 -36.44 25.99
N LEU A 120 12.48 -37.38 25.82
CA LEU A 120 12.22 -38.82 25.96
C LEU A 120 12.62 -39.38 27.33
N PHE A 121 13.63 -38.79 28.00
CA PHE A 121 14.07 -39.16 29.34
C PHE A 121 13.59 -38.09 30.35
N GLY A 122 12.28 -38.11 30.60
CA GLY A 122 11.51 -37.37 31.63
C GLY A 122 12.23 -36.32 32.49
N GLY A 123 11.84 -35.05 32.32
CA GLY A 123 12.29 -33.94 33.16
C GLY A 123 11.54 -32.61 32.96
N GLY A 124 10.21 -32.63 33.01
CA GLY A 124 9.33 -31.54 33.48
C GLY A 124 9.41 -30.12 32.87
N PHE A 125 8.54 -29.82 31.90
CA PHE A 125 8.02 -28.44 31.68
C PHE A 125 6.94 -28.06 32.73
N PHE A 126 6.61 -28.96 33.65
CA PHE A 126 5.57 -28.79 34.67
C PHE A 126 5.95 -29.26 36.09
N ASP A 127 7.22 -29.62 36.36
CA ASP A 127 7.65 -30.16 37.67
C ASP A 127 8.55 -29.19 38.46
N GLY A 128 8.15 -27.93 38.54
CA GLY A 128 9.01 -26.88 39.12
C GLY A 128 8.29 -25.66 39.64
N LEU A 129 7.10 -25.82 40.21
CA LEU A 129 6.56 -24.84 41.15
C LEU A 129 7.48 -24.81 42.39
N GLY A 130 8.54 -23.99 42.35
CA GLY A 130 9.29 -23.59 43.55
C GLY A 130 10.82 -23.59 43.53
N SER A 131 11.51 -23.84 42.41
CA SER A 131 12.99 -23.89 42.41
C SER A 131 13.67 -22.67 41.76
N PHE A 132 14.82 -22.27 42.32
CA PHE A 132 15.70 -21.17 41.89
C PHE A 132 16.06 -21.22 40.39
N ALA A 133 16.00 -22.39 39.75
CA ALA A 133 16.22 -22.58 38.32
C ALA A 133 15.14 -21.95 37.42
N GLY A 134 13.88 -21.90 37.88
CA GLY A 134 12.78 -21.27 37.14
C GLY A 134 12.90 -19.74 37.09
N ILE A 135 13.43 -19.14 38.15
CA ILE A 135 13.69 -17.70 38.23
C ILE A 135 14.84 -17.30 37.30
N LEU A 136 15.88 -18.12 37.19
CA LEU A 136 16.98 -17.89 36.25
C LEU A 136 16.55 -18.05 34.79
N GLY A 137 15.68 -19.02 34.49
CA GLY A 137 15.08 -19.17 33.16
C GLY A 137 14.24 -17.95 32.77
N PHE A 138 13.39 -17.47 33.67
CA PHE A 138 12.59 -16.27 33.44
C PHE A 138 13.44 -15.00 33.27
N LEU A 139 14.49 -14.82 34.09
CA LEU A 139 15.41 -13.69 33.97
C LEU A 139 16.17 -13.70 32.65
N LEU A 140 16.63 -14.88 32.20
CA LEU A 140 17.31 -15.02 30.90
C LEU A 140 16.35 -14.70 29.74
N GLN A 141 15.08 -15.08 29.86
CA GLN A 141 14.05 -14.80 28.87
C GLN A 141 13.68 -13.31 28.82
N VAL A 142 13.60 -12.63 29.97
CA VAL A 142 13.42 -11.16 30.04
C VAL A 142 14.63 -10.44 29.45
N LEU A 143 15.86 -10.89 29.74
CA LEU A 143 17.08 -10.30 29.21
C LEU A 143 17.15 -10.43 27.67
N LEU A 144 16.74 -11.59 27.13
CA LEU A 144 16.63 -11.81 25.69
C LEU A 144 15.62 -10.88 25.02
N ILE A 145 14.45 -10.67 25.63
CA ILE A 145 13.43 -9.75 25.11
C ILE A 145 13.96 -8.30 25.12
N VAL A 146 14.59 -7.87 26.22
CA VAL A 146 15.19 -6.53 26.31
C VAL A 146 16.29 -6.35 25.27
N PHE A 147 17.11 -7.37 25.02
CA PHE A 147 18.14 -7.36 23.98
C PHE A 147 17.54 -7.19 22.58
N LEU A 148 16.48 -7.94 22.25
CA LEU A 148 15.78 -7.85 20.96
C LEU A 148 15.10 -6.49 20.75
N VAL A 149 14.44 -5.95 21.78
CA VAL A 149 13.82 -4.61 21.72
C VAL A 149 14.89 -3.53 21.53
N ARG A 150 16.03 -3.64 22.23
CA ARG A 150 17.14 -2.68 22.09
C ARG A 150 17.78 -2.75 20.70
N LEU A 151 17.84 -3.92 20.08
CA LEU A 151 18.28 -4.11 18.70
C LEU A 151 17.28 -3.50 17.70
N ALA A 152 15.98 -3.69 17.91
CA ALA A 152 14.93 -3.10 17.09
C ALA A 152 14.96 -1.56 17.16
N ILE A 153 15.03 -0.98 18.37
CA ILE A 153 15.14 0.47 18.56
C ILE A 153 16.43 1.00 17.91
N ARG A 154 17.56 0.30 18.05
CA ARG A 154 18.82 0.68 17.39
C ARG A 154 18.70 0.65 15.86
N PHE A 155 18.00 -0.34 15.30
CA PHE A 155 17.81 -0.49 13.86
C PHE A 155 16.88 0.56 13.27
N PHE A 156 15.78 0.89 13.96
CA PHE A 156 14.85 1.94 13.54
C PHE A 156 15.38 3.35 13.78
N ARG A 157 16.18 3.56 14.84
CA ARG A 157 16.83 4.85 15.12
C ARG A 157 18.01 5.14 14.18
N ASN A 158 18.63 4.10 13.60
CA ASN A 158 19.61 4.25 12.51
C ASN A 158 18.95 4.50 11.15
N ARG A 159 17.61 4.45 11.06
CA ARG A 159 16.82 4.77 9.85
C ARG A 159 16.00 6.05 9.97
N SER A 160 15.84 6.61 11.16
CA SER A 160 15.05 7.83 11.43
C SER A 160 15.88 9.04 11.86
N GLY A 161 17.21 8.94 11.84
CA GLY A 161 18.12 10.07 12.04
C GLY A 161 18.54 10.71 10.73
N GLN A 162 17.65 11.47 10.08
CA GLN A 162 18.04 12.42 9.04
C GLN A 162 17.44 13.81 9.35
N PRO A 163 18.11 14.62 10.19
CA PRO A 163 17.88 16.05 10.20
C PRO A 163 18.71 16.72 9.10
N ALA A 164 18.02 17.50 8.28
CA ALA A 164 18.62 18.54 7.47
C ALA A 164 19.21 19.63 8.39
N GLY A 165 20.45 20.01 8.15
CA GLY A 165 21.04 21.22 8.73
C GLY A 165 22.50 21.08 9.18
N ALA A 166 23.34 21.90 8.56
CA ALA A 166 24.58 22.47 9.10
C ALA A 166 25.82 21.55 9.29
N MET A 167 26.83 21.85 8.46
CA MET A 167 28.21 22.16 8.86
C MET A 167 28.97 21.18 9.77
N GLY A 168 30.09 20.65 9.27
CA GLY A 168 31.17 20.15 10.12
C GLY A 168 31.95 19.00 9.49
N GLY A 169 33.11 19.32 8.93
CA GLY A 169 34.04 18.33 8.38
C GLY A 169 34.76 17.50 9.44
N ALA A 170 35.20 16.31 9.05
CA ALA A 170 36.34 15.60 9.62
C ALA A 170 36.79 14.48 8.67
N GLY A 171 37.97 14.66 8.07
CA GLY A 171 38.71 13.68 7.27
C GLY A 171 40.03 14.32 6.81
N PRO A 172 41.17 13.60 6.84
CA PRO A 172 42.28 13.96 7.70
C PRO A 172 43.44 14.72 7.05
N ALA A 173 44.22 15.33 7.94
CA ALA A 173 45.44 16.11 7.76
C ALA A 173 46.44 15.58 6.72
N TYR A 174 46.82 16.46 5.79
CA TYR A 174 48.18 16.54 5.27
C TYR A 174 48.73 17.95 5.48
N ALA A 175 49.93 17.99 6.03
CA ALA A 175 50.65 19.18 6.46
C ALA A 175 51.21 19.98 5.27
N GLY A 176 51.17 21.31 5.39
CA GLY A 176 51.96 22.23 4.56
C GLY A 176 51.21 23.52 4.19
N GLY A 177 51.35 24.58 5.00
CA GLY A 177 50.96 25.94 4.61
C GLY A 177 52.08 26.66 3.82
N PRO A 178 52.04 28.01 3.67
CA PRO A 178 50.93 28.94 3.86
C PRO A 178 50.73 29.97 2.71
N ALA A 179 49.68 30.78 2.87
CA ALA A 179 49.51 32.20 2.48
C ALA A 179 49.07 32.52 1.02
N THR A 180 47.78 32.87 0.81
CA THR A 180 47.17 34.24 0.76
C THR A 180 47.54 34.99 -0.53
N LEU A 181 46.67 35.63 -1.33
CA LEU A 181 45.47 36.43 -1.12
C LEU A 181 44.63 36.50 -2.43
N ASN A 182 43.29 36.44 -2.28
CA ASN A 182 42.33 37.47 -2.70
C ASN A 182 42.35 38.02 -4.16
N ARG A 183 41.34 37.66 -4.98
CA ARG A 183 40.74 38.59 -5.96
C ARG A 183 39.39 38.11 -6.52
N ASP A 184 38.32 38.78 -6.11
CA ASP A 184 37.10 39.03 -6.93
C ASP A 184 37.39 40.20 -7.90
N PRO A 185 36.49 40.55 -8.85
CA PRO A 185 35.98 39.79 -9.99
C PRO A 185 36.19 40.61 -11.29
N ALA A 186 35.52 40.24 -12.38
CA ALA A 186 35.24 41.03 -13.60
C ALA A 186 36.06 40.75 -14.88
N ASP A 187 35.28 40.71 -15.97
CA ASP A 187 35.63 40.80 -17.39
C ASP A 187 36.39 39.58 -17.95
N VAL A 188 36.09 39.03 -19.13
CA VAL A 188 36.04 39.67 -20.44
C VAL A 188 35.27 38.77 -21.42
N ARG A 189 34.66 39.44 -22.40
CA ARG A 189 33.95 38.93 -23.57
C ARG A 189 34.80 38.06 -24.51
N TYR A 190 34.08 37.41 -25.44
CA TYR A 190 34.51 37.05 -26.81
C TYR A 190 35.02 35.62 -27.00
N ASN A 191 34.25 34.81 -27.75
CA ASN A 191 34.77 33.65 -28.46
C ASN A 191 34.11 33.58 -29.86
N PRO A 192 34.86 33.76 -30.96
CA PRO A 192 34.37 33.53 -32.31
C PRO A 192 34.67 32.09 -32.76
N LEU A 193 33.80 31.60 -33.66
CA LEU A 193 33.99 30.56 -34.67
C LEU A 193 34.96 29.38 -34.42
N GLY A 194 34.41 28.17 -34.56
CA GLY A 194 35.03 27.14 -35.40
C GLY A 194 35.11 25.74 -34.81
N GLY A 195 34.59 24.77 -35.58
CA GLY A 195 35.06 23.37 -35.53
C GLY A 195 34.01 22.35 -35.09
N GLY A 196 33.34 21.71 -36.06
CA GLY A 196 32.84 20.34 -35.86
C GLY A 196 34.00 19.36 -35.70
N PRO A 197 33.78 18.13 -35.17
CA PRO A 197 33.21 17.09 -36.04
C PRO A 197 32.31 16.04 -35.35
N LEU A 198 31.51 15.35 -36.18
CA LEU A 198 31.25 13.90 -36.20
C LEU A 198 30.82 13.17 -34.90
N GLY A 199 29.62 12.59 -34.98
CA GLY A 199 29.39 11.16 -34.71
C GLY A 199 29.56 10.65 -33.28
N GLY A 200 28.47 10.61 -32.53
CA GLY A 200 28.35 9.82 -31.30
C GLY A 200 26.89 9.47 -31.04
N GLY A 201 26.47 8.26 -31.42
CA GLY A 201 25.16 7.73 -31.03
C GLY A 201 25.07 7.59 -29.51
N PRO A 202 23.88 7.70 -28.90
CA PRO A 202 23.75 7.49 -27.47
C PRO A 202 23.90 5.98 -27.17
N LEU A 203 25.07 5.62 -26.66
CA LEU A 203 25.25 4.40 -25.89
C LEU A 203 24.31 4.46 -24.68
N GLY A 204 23.31 3.58 -24.70
CA GLY A 204 22.32 3.43 -23.65
C GLY A 204 22.98 3.07 -22.32
N GLY A 205 23.04 4.06 -21.43
CA GLY A 205 23.20 3.83 -20.00
C GLY A 205 21.89 3.31 -19.43
N SER A 206 21.82 2.00 -19.19
CA SER A 206 20.77 1.38 -18.37
C SER A 206 21.00 1.73 -16.89
N GLY A 207 20.59 2.93 -16.49
CA GLY A 207 20.34 3.25 -15.09
C GLY A 207 18.95 2.74 -14.68
N PRO A 208 18.76 2.23 -13.44
CA PRO A 208 17.45 1.92 -12.91
C PRO A 208 16.73 3.23 -12.57
N GLY A 209 16.18 3.85 -13.61
CA GLY A 209 15.45 5.11 -13.55
C GLY A 209 14.67 5.23 -14.85
N GLY A 210 13.67 4.37 -15.01
CA GLY A 210 12.77 4.43 -16.15
C GLY A 210 12.13 5.82 -16.19
N ALA A 211 12.35 6.55 -17.28
CA ALA A 211 11.57 7.73 -17.59
C ALA A 211 10.08 7.37 -17.47
N PRO A 212 9.21 8.29 -16.97
CA PRO A 212 7.77 8.02 -16.90
C PRO A 212 7.31 7.55 -18.28
N GLY A 213 6.86 6.30 -18.35
CA GLY A 213 6.43 5.70 -19.61
C GLY A 213 5.32 6.57 -20.18
N GLN A 214 5.39 6.92 -21.47
CA GLN A 214 4.28 7.58 -22.13
C GLN A 214 3.05 6.67 -22.11
N PRO A 215 1.82 7.23 -22.10
CA PRO A 215 0.61 6.45 -22.26
C PRO A 215 0.71 5.55 -23.50
N ARG A 216 0.48 4.24 -23.30
CA ARG A 216 0.56 3.25 -24.39
C ARG A 216 -0.83 2.75 -24.71
N ASP A 217 -1.35 3.13 -25.86
CA ASP A 217 -2.61 2.61 -26.37
C ASP A 217 -2.37 1.63 -27.53
N GLU A 218 -2.25 0.34 -27.19
CA GLU A 218 -2.10 -0.74 -28.18
C GLU A 218 -3.45 -1.17 -28.77
N LEU A 219 -4.56 -0.82 -28.12
CA LEU A 219 -5.91 -1.23 -28.54
C LEU A 219 -6.54 -0.24 -29.51
N GLY A 220 -6.12 1.03 -29.48
CA GLY A 220 -6.80 2.13 -30.15
C GLY A 220 -8.15 2.39 -29.48
N VAL A 221 -8.13 2.71 -28.19
CA VAL A 221 -9.33 3.01 -27.38
C VAL A 221 -10.13 4.14 -28.03
N GLN A 222 -11.39 3.89 -28.32
CA GLN A 222 -12.27 4.81 -29.04
C GLN A 222 -13.07 5.70 -28.08
N PRO A 223 -13.62 6.84 -28.53
CA PRO A 223 -14.53 7.67 -27.72
C PRO A 223 -15.67 6.87 -27.06
N ALA A 224 -16.25 5.91 -27.78
CA ALA A 224 -17.31 5.05 -27.25
C ALA A 224 -16.87 4.15 -26.08
N ASP A 225 -15.57 3.81 -25.99
CA ASP A 225 -15.01 3.08 -24.86
C ASP A 225 -14.94 3.99 -23.62
N PHE A 226 -14.56 5.27 -23.79
CA PHE A 226 -14.58 6.25 -22.69
C PHE A 226 -15.99 6.45 -22.12
N ASP A 227 -17.00 6.55 -22.98
CA ASP A 227 -18.39 6.61 -22.54
C ASP A 227 -18.80 5.34 -21.75
N ALA A 228 -18.25 4.18 -22.13
CA ALA A 228 -18.49 2.93 -21.40
C ALA A 228 -17.82 2.94 -20.03
N PHE A 229 -16.60 3.47 -19.92
CA PHE A 229 -15.89 3.59 -18.64
C PHE A 229 -16.60 4.54 -17.68
N GLU A 230 -17.10 5.69 -18.17
CA GLU A 230 -17.88 6.62 -17.36
C GLU A 230 -19.19 5.99 -16.86
N ARG A 231 -19.92 5.29 -17.74
CA ARG A 231 -21.12 4.54 -17.34
C ARG A 231 -20.81 3.49 -16.27
N LEU A 232 -19.73 2.72 -16.45
CA LEU A 232 -19.31 1.70 -15.49
C LEU A 232 -18.96 2.31 -14.13
N LEU A 233 -18.28 3.46 -14.09
CA LEU A 233 -17.98 4.18 -12.86
C LEU A 233 -19.29 4.47 -12.08
N GLY A 234 -20.25 5.12 -12.73
CA GLY A 234 -21.53 5.45 -12.09
C GLY A 234 -22.32 4.22 -11.65
N GLN A 235 -22.39 3.19 -12.51
CA GLN A 235 -23.12 1.95 -12.23
C GLN A 235 -22.51 1.14 -11.09
N VAL A 236 -21.18 1.01 -11.05
CA VAL A 236 -20.48 0.29 -9.97
C VAL A 236 -20.66 1.01 -8.64
N GLN A 237 -20.48 2.34 -8.62
CA GLN A 237 -20.65 3.14 -7.40
C GLN A 237 -22.09 3.04 -6.86
N ALA A 238 -23.09 3.13 -7.75
CA ALA A 238 -24.49 2.98 -7.37
C ALA A 238 -24.82 1.57 -6.84
N ALA A 239 -24.36 0.52 -7.54
CA ALA A 239 -24.59 -0.87 -7.12
C ALA A 239 -23.92 -1.17 -5.77
N TYR A 240 -22.70 -0.67 -5.56
CA TYR A 240 -21.99 -0.82 -4.29
C TYR A 240 -22.72 -0.12 -3.13
N GLY A 241 -23.15 1.14 -3.32
CA GLY A 241 -23.91 1.88 -2.29
C GLY A 241 -25.32 1.34 -2.01
N GLN A 242 -25.85 0.48 -2.89
CA GLN A 242 -27.11 -0.24 -2.69
C GLN A 242 -26.91 -1.67 -2.14
N GLU A 243 -25.66 -2.09 -1.93
CA GLU A 243 -25.29 -3.47 -1.56
C GLU A 243 -25.79 -4.52 -2.59
N ASP A 244 -25.96 -4.13 -3.86
CA ASP A 244 -26.47 -5.00 -4.92
C ASP A 244 -25.36 -5.84 -5.56
N LEU A 245 -25.10 -6.99 -4.95
CA LEU A 245 -24.13 -7.97 -5.46
C LEU A 245 -24.52 -8.57 -6.82
N ASN A 246 -25.81 -8.57 -7.20
CA ASN A 246 -26.22 -9.11 -8.50
C ASN A 246 -25.86 -8.14 -9.62
N ALA A 247 -26.10 -6.84 -9.41
CA ALA A 247 -25.64 -5.81 -10.33
C ALA A 247 -24.11 -5.80 -10.44
N LEU A 248 -23.38 -5.87 -9.32
CA LEU A 248 -21.91 -5.88 -9.32
C LEU A 248 -21.33 -7.06 -10.13
N ARG A 249 -21.97 -8.24 -10.12
CA ARG A 249 -21.55 -9.40 -10.94
C ARG A 249 -21.63 -9.17 -12.44
N GLN A 250 -22.45 -8.22 -12.90
CA GLN A 250 -22.58 -7.87 -14.31
C GLN A 250 -21.64 -6.74 -14.72
N LEU A 251 -21.10 -5.99 -13.76
CA LEU A 251 -20.31 -4.78 -13.97
C LEU A 251 -18.82 -4.99 -13.72
N ALA A 252 -18.45 -6.02 -12.98
CA ALA A 252 -17.09 -6.29 -12.54
C ALA A 252 -16.68 -7.75 -12.76
N THR A 253 -15.38 -8.00 -12.82
CA THR A 253 -14.84 -9.37 -12.88
C THR A 253 -15.19 -10.14 -11.60
N PRO A 254 -15.26 -11.48 -11.64
CA PRO A 254 -15.55 -12.29 -10.44
C PRO A 254 -14.62 -12.00 -9.27
N GLU A 255 -13.35 -11.70 -9.56
CA GLU A 255 -12.36 -11.30 -8.58
C GLU A 255 -12.70 -9.94 -7.92
N MET A 256 -13.07 -8.93 -8.70
CA MET A 256 -13.51 -7.64 -8.15
C MET A 256 -14.78 -7.78 -7.30
N VAL A 257 -15.71 -8.63 -7.74
CA VAL A 257 -16.92 -8.92 -6.97
C VAL A 257 -16.57 -9.56 -5.62
N SER A 258 -15.57 -10.43 -5.54
CA SER A 258 -15.15 -11.01 -4.25
C SER A 258 -14.57 -9.97 -3.29
N TYR A 259 -13.83 -8.98 -3.80
CA TYR A 259 -13.38 -7.85 -2.96
C TYR A 259 -14.57 -7.02 -2.46
N PHE A 260 -15.50 -6.64 -3.34
CA PHE A 260 -16.70 -5.91 -2.93
C PHE A 260 -17.56 -6.68 -1.94
N ALA A 261 -17.74 -7.98 -2.14
CA ALA A 261 -18.48 -8.82 -1.21
C ALA A 261 -17.82 -8.88 0.18
N GLY A 262 -16.48 -8.91 0.22
CA GLY A 262 -15.72 -8.83 1.47
C GLY A 262 -15.93 -7.50 2.20
N ASP A 263 -15.80 -6.39 1.49
CA ASP A 263 -15.96 -5.04 2.05
C ASP A 263 -17.40 -4.81 2.55
N LEU A 264 -18.40 -5.22 1.77
CA LEU A 264 -19.81 -5.15 2.17
C LEU A 264 -20.11 -6.03 3.39
N ALA A 265 -19.55 -7.24 3.47
CA ALA A 265 -19.69 -8.09 4.64
C ALA A 265 -19.03 -7.49 5.88
N GLN A 266 -17.87 -6.83 5.72
CA GLN A 266 -17.21 -6.12 6.81
C GLN A 266 -18.05 -4.94 7.30
N ASN A 267 -18.66 -4.18 6.40
CA ASN A 267 -19.58 -3.10 6.75
C ASN A 267 -20.82 -3.63 7.49
N SER A 268 -21.43 -4.69 6.96
CA SER A 268 -22.58 -5.33 7.61
C SER A 268 -22.26 -5.85 9.01
N SER A 269 -21.07 -6.44 9.23
CA SER A 269 -20.67 -6.93 10.57
C SER A 269 -20.46 -5.80 11.59
N ARG A 270 -20.10 -4.60 11.12
CA ARG A 270 -20.02 -3.38 11.92
C ARG A 270 -21.37 -2.67 12.08
N GLY A 271 -22.44 -3.16 11.47
CA GLY A 271 -23.77 -2.55 11.52
C GLY A 271 -23.88 -1.25 10.72
N ILE A 272 -22.96 -1.01 9.79
CA ILE A 272 -22.90 0.20 8.96
C ILE A 272 -23.14 -0.17 7.49
N VAL A 273 -23.57 0.80 6.70
CA VAL A 273 -23.75 0.69 5.26
C VAL A 273 -23.15 1.91 4.60
N ASN A 274 -22.47 1.71 3.47
CA ASN A 274 -22.06 2.82 2.64
C ASN A 274 -23.26 3.32 1.82
N ARG A 275 -23.56 4.61 1.93
CA ARG A 275 -24.44 5.35 1.02
C ARG A 275 -23.62 6.24 0.10
N VAL A 276 -23.66 5.90 -1.18
CA VAL A 276 -23.03 6.64 -2.27
C VAL A 276 -24.09 7.36 -3.08
N SER A 277 -23.86 8.65 -3.39
CA SER A 277 -24.75 9.43 -4.26
C SER A 277 -23.99 10.46 -5.10
N ASP A 278 -24.65 10.91 -6.17
CA ASP A 278 -24.15 11.92 -7.13
C ASP A 278 -22.73 11.66 -7.68
N PRO A 279 -22.40 10.44 -8.17
CA PRO A 279 -21.11 10.19 -8.80
C PRO A 279 -21.05 10.94 -10.15
N ARG A 280 -20.05 11.81 -10.32
CA ARG A 280 -19.81 12.55 -11.57
C ARG A 280 -18.35 12.48 -11.96
N LEU A 281 -18.08 12.01 -13.17
CA LEU A 281 -16.73 12.06 -13.74
C LEU A 281 -16.37 13.52 -14.04
N LEU A 282 -15.23 13.97 -13.53
CA LEU A 282 -14.70 15.32 -13.76
C LEU A 282 -13.63 15.30 -14.85
N GLN A 283 -12.75 14.29 -14.82
CA GLN A 283 -11.71 14.07 -15.83
C GLN A 283 -11.37 12.58 -15.94
N GLY A 284 -11.12 12.09 -17.14
CA GLY A 284 -10.66 10.74 -17.40
C GLY A 284 -9.56 10.74 -18.45
N ASP A 285 -8.36 10.26 -18.10
CA ASP A 285 -7.23 10.12 -19.03
C ASP A 285 -6.80 8.66 -19.13
N LEU A 286 -6.62 8.17 -20.37
CA LEU A 286 -6.08 6.82 -20.58
C LEU A 286 -4.61 6.78 -20.15
N ALA A 287 -4.28 5.88 -19.21
CA ALA A 287 -2.91 5.61 -18.81
C ALA A 287 -2.27 4.57 -19.73
N GLU A 288 -2.97 3.48 -20.01
CA GLU A 288 -2.52 2.46 -20.94
C GLU A 288 -3.66 1.52 -21.35
N ALA A 289 -3.53 0.92 -22.53
CA ALA A 289 -4.42 -0.10 -23.05
C ALA A 289 -3.61 -1.16 -23.79
N TRP A 290 -3.89 -2.44 -23.51
CA TRP A 290 -3.11 -3.56 -24.04
C TRP A 290 -3.96 -4.81 -24.19
N ARG A 291 -3.40 -5.80 -24.89
CA ARG A 291 -4.06 -7.07 -25.16
C ARG A 291 -3.28 -8.23 -24.54
N GLU A 292 -3.99 -9.14 -23.88
CA GLU A 292 -3.45 -10.40 -23.35
C GLU A 292 -4.26 -11.57 -23.90
N GLY A 293 -3.74 -12.21 -24.95
CA GLY A 293 -4.43 -13.30 -25.62
C GLY A 293 -5.80 -12.85 -26.15
N ALA A 294 -6.87 -13.38 -25.56
CA ALA A 294 -8.27 -13.06 -25.90
C ALA A 294 -8.89 -11.92 -25.06
N MET A 295 -8.19 -11.45 -24.03
CA MET A 295 -8.65 -10.37 -23.16
C MET A 295 -7.99 -9.04 -23.57
N GLU A 296 -8.76 -7.97 -23.47
CA GLU A 296 -8.33 -6.59 -23.69
C GLU A 296 -8.47 -5.84 -22.37
N TYR A 297 -7.47 -5.01 -22.06
CA TYR A 297 -7.44 -4.22 -20.84
C TYR A 297 -7.20 -2.75 -21.16
N ALA A 298 -7.81 -1.87 -20.37
CA ALA A 298 -7.58 -0.44 -20.41
C ALA A 298 -7.54 0.11 -18.98
N THR A 299 -6.47 0.81 -18.62
CA THR A 299 -6.34 1.53 -17.36
C THR A 299 -6.54 3.02 -17.61
N VAL A 300 -7.50 3.61 -16.90
CA VAL A 300 -7.89 5.01 -17.01
C VAL A 300 -7.71 5.67 -15.65
N ALA A 301 -6.99 6.79 -15.62
CA ALA A 301 -6.97 7.66 -14.46
C ALA A 301 -8.27 8.46 -14.45
N MET A 302 -9.07 8.27 -13.41
CA MET A 302 -10.40 8.86 -13.25
C MET A 302 -10.40 9.80 -12.06
N ARG A 303 -10.71 11.07 -12.30
CA ARG A 303 -11.02 12.05 -11.26
C ARG A 303 -12.52 12.31 -11.27
N PHE A 304 -13.19 12.08 -10.15
CA PHE A 304 -14.65 12.19 -10.05
C PHE A 304 -15.08 12.81 -8.73
N SER A 305 -16.24 13.47 -8.72
CA SER A 305 -16.90 13.92 -7.50
C SER A 305 -17.91 12.89 -7.04
N ILE A 306 -18.03 12.70 -5.73
CA ILE A 306 -18.98 11.76 -5.14
C ILE A 306 -19.39 12.22 -3.74
N ILE A 307 -20.63 11.95 -3.34
CA ILE A 307 -21.05 12.05 -1.94
C ILE A 307 -20.99 10.63 -1.37
N ASP A 308 -20.05 10.42 -0.45
CA ASP A 308 -19.76 9.14 0.19
C ASP A 308 -19.98 9.26 1.70
N THR A 309 -20.87 8.44 2.25
CA THR A 309 -21.22 8.49 3.67
C THR A 309 -21.41 7.09 4.24
N MET A 310 -20.84 6.86 5.41
CA MET A 310 -21.14 5.66 6.19
C MET A 310 -22.32 5.96 7.10
N VAL A 311 -23.32 5.09 7.06
CA VAL A 311 -24.58 5.25 7.80
C VAL A 311 -24.80 4.03 8.68
N GLU A 312 -25.19 4.26 9.93
CA GLU A 312 -25.60 3.21 10.84
C GLU A 312 -26.94 2.60 10.40
N ARG A 313 -26.97 1.27 10.19
CA ARG A 313 -28.12 0.56 9.63
C ARG A 313 -29.37 0.67 10.50
N ALA A 314 -29.19 0.65 11.82
CA ALA A 314 -30.30 0.64 12.77
C ALA A 314 -31.02 1.99 12.87
N THR A 315 -30.29 3.10 12.73
CA THR A 315 -30.80 4.45 13.03
C THR A 315 -30.87 5.36 11.81
N GLY A 316 -30.15 5.02 10.73
CA GLY A 316 -29.96 5.91 9.59
C GLY A 316 -29.02 7.09 9.89
N ARG A 317 -28.34 7.09 11.04
CA ARG A 317 -27.42 8.17 11.43
C ARG A 317 -26.12 8.05 10.64
N VAL A 318 -25.66 9.17 10.09
CA VAL A 318 -24.33 9.26 9.48
C VAL A 318 -23.27 9.09 10.57
N VAL A 319 -22.40 8.10 10.39
CA VAL A 319 -21.26 7.81 11.29
C VAL A 319 -19.95 8.35 10.72
N GLU A 320 -19.85 8.50 9.40
CA GLU A 320 -18.67 9.03 8.71
C GLU A 320 -19.10 9.71 7.40
N GLY A 321 -18.35 10.73 6.98
CA GLY A 321 -18.65 11.53 5.79
C GLY A 321 -19.69 12.63 6.02
N ASP A 322 -19.96 13.39 4.96
CA ASP A 322 -20.93 14.49 4.95
C ASP A 322 -21.92 14.28 3.78
N PRO A 323 -23.22 14.08 4.05
CA PRO A 323 -24.22 13.79 3.02
C PRO A 323 -24.53 14.99 2.11
N SER A 324 -24.04 16.19 2.44
CA SER A 324 -24.28 17.42 1.71
C SER A 324 -23.06 17.94 0.95
N ARG A 325 -21.90 17.33 1.17
CA ARG A 325 -20.63 17.80 0.63
C ARG A 325 -20.01 16.75 -0.29
N PRO A 326 -20.01 16.98 -1.61
CA PRO A 326 -19.24 16.17 -2.54
C PRO A 326 -17.75 16.23 -2.21
N VAL A 327 -17.07 15.10 -2.33
CA VAL A 327 -15.62 14.98 -2.28
C VAL A 327 -15.10 14.62 -3.66
N GLU A 328 -13.95 15.17 -4.03
CA GLU A 328 -13.26 14.82 -5.26
C GLU A 328 -12.25 13.72 -4.98
N VAL A 329 -12.22 12.72 -5.86
CA VAL A 329 -11.29 11.61 -5.73
C VAL A 329 -10.66 11.25 -7.05
N THR A 330 -9.40 10.84 -7.00
CA THR A 330 -8.61 10.40 -8.15
C THR A 330 -8.16 8.97 -7.95
N GLU A 331 -8.44 8.10 -8.91
CA GLU A 331 -8.07 6.68 -8.89
C GLU A 331 -7.69 6.22 -10.30
N LEU A 332 -6.94 5.10 -10.39
CA LEU A 332 -6.82 4.40 -11.67
C LEU A 332 -7.72 3.18 -11.70
N TRP A 333 -8.66 3.18 -12.63
CA TRP A 333 -9.58 2.10 -12.86
C TRP A 333 -9.10 1.30 -14.06
N THR A 334 -8.96 -0.02 -13.88
CA THR A 334 -8.67 -0.94 -14.98
C THR A 334 -9.92 -1.69 -15.37
N PHE A 335 -10.22 -1.65 -16.66
CA PHE A 335 -11.33 -2.34 -17.28
C PHE A 335 -10.80 -3.50 -18.12
N ALA A 336 -11.54 -4.60 -18.13
CA ALA A 336 -11.24 -5.77 -18.94
C ALA A 336 -12.45 -6.14 -19.79
N ARG A 337 -12.22 -6.60 -21.02
CA ARG A 337 -13.24 -7.21 -21.86
C ARG A 337 -12.67 -8.37 -22.64
N SER A 338 -13.51 -9.38 -22.91
CA SER A 338 -13.22 -10.29 -24.03
C SER A 338 -13.33 -9.49 -25.34
N ARG A 339 -12.55 -9.83 -26.36
CA ARG A 339 -12.57 -9.10 -27.64
C ARG A 339 -14.00 -8.89 -28.17
N GLY A 340 -14.39 -7.63 -28.37
CA GLY A 340 -15.72 -7.25 -28.83
C GLY A 340 -16.86 -7.43 -27.81
N GLY A 341 -16.55 -7.83 -26.58
CA GLY A 341 -17.49 -7.92 -25.48
C GLY A 341 -17.63 -6.61 -24.70
N ASN A 342 -18.44 -6.65 -23.65
CA ASN A 342 -18.62 -5.51 -22.76
C ASN A 342 -17.42 -5.32 -21.83
N TRP A 343 -17.11 -4.07 -21.53
CA TRP A 343 -16.15 -3.73 -20.48
C TRP A 343 -16.68 -4.10 -19.10
N LEU A 344 -15.79 -4.64 -18.27
CA LEU A 344 -16.01 -4.97 -16.88
C LEU A 344 -14.91 -4.33 -16.04
N LEU A 345 -15.24 -3.86 -14.84
CA LEU A 345 -14.23 -3.40 -13.89
C LEU A 345 -13.37 -4.59 -13.42
N SER A 346 -12.05 -4.48 -13.56
CA SER A 346 -11.10 -5.53 -13.20
C SER A 346 -10.14 -5.14 -12.08
N ALA A 347 -9.83 -3.86 -11.91
CA ALA A 347 -9.02 -3.37 -10.79
C ALA A 347 -9.29 -1.90 -10.47
N ILE A 348 -9.08 -1.51 -9.22
CA ILE A 348 -9.02 -0.12 -8.77
C ILE A 348 -7.67 0.11 -8.06
N GLN A 349 -6.97 1.19 -8.41
CA GLN A 349 -5.73 1.61 -7.75
C GLN A 349 -5.90 2.99 -7.14
N GLN A 350 -5.46 3.13 -5.89
CA GLN A 350 -5.37 4.43 -5.24
C GLN A 350 -4.17 5.22 -5.76
N THR A 351 -4.38 6.50 -6.06
CA THR A 351 -3.28 7.46 -6.27
C THR A 351 -2.79 7.99 -4.93
N ARG A 352 -1.48 8.20 -4.78
CA ARG A 352 -0.91 8.87 -3.60
C ARG A 352 -0.89 10.38 -3.78
#